data_AF-A0A436EPQ9-F1
#
_entry.id   AF-A0A436EPQ9-F1
#
_cell.length_a   1.000
_cell.length_b   1.000
_cell.length_c   1.000
_cell.angle_alpha   90.00
_cell.angle_beta   90.00
_cell.angle_gamma   90.00
#
_symmetry.space_group_name_H-M   'P 1'
#
loop_
_entity.id
_entity.type
_entity.pdbx_description
1 polymer ?
#
loop_
_entity_poly.entity_id
_entity_poly.type
_entity_poly.pdbx_seq_one_letter_code
_entity_poly.pdbx_strand_id
1 'polypeptide(L)' 'MTDFYNLVPSAPEGRFDGIERPYSAADVKRLRGSVQIRQSLAEMGANRLWKLIHE' A
#
# COMPACT_ATOMS: atom_id res chain seq x y z
N MET A 1 10.38 4.33 12.49
CA MET A 1 9.97 3.28 11.55
C MET A 1 9.18 3.95 10.44
N THR A 2 9.71 3.96 9.22
CA THR A 2 8.98 4.48 8.06
C THR A 2 7.77 3.58 7.82
N ASP A 3 6.58 4.11 8.05
CA ASP A 3 5.32 3.39 7.90
C ASP A 3 5.01 3.13 6.41
N PHE A 4 4.59 1.90 6.08
CA PHE A 4 4.16 1.51 4.74
C PHE A 4 2.87 2.23 4.30
N TYR A 5 2.05 2.70 5.23
CA TYR A 5 0.87 3.52 4.90
C TYR A 5 1.25 4.83 4.21
N ASN A 6 2.40 5.43 4.56
CA ASN A 6 2.89 6.63 3.87
C ASN A 6 3.31 6.38 2.41
N LEU A 7 3.62 5.12 2.06
CA LEU A 7 3.98 4.74 0.70
C LEU A 7 2.76 4.37 -0.15
N VAL A 8 1.68 3.92 0.50
CA VAL A 8 0.43 3.49 -0.13
C VAL A 8 -0.73 4.27 0.49
N PRO A 9 -0.94 5.54 0.08
CA PRO A 9 -1.90 6.43 0.74
C PRO A 9 -3.36 6.00 0.54
N SER A 10 -3.65 5.11 -0.41
CA SER A 10 -4.99 4.57 -0.64
C SER A 10 -5.33 3.38 0.26
N ALA A 11 -4.38 2.82 1.01
CA ALA A 11 -4.61 1.64 1.83
C ALA A 11 -5.55 1.97 3.02
N PRO A 12 -6.65 1.21 3.22
CA PRO A 12 -7.52 1.43 4.37
C PRO A 12 -6.84 1.03 5.69
N GLU A 13 -7.36 1.52 6.81
CA GLU A 13 -6.87 1.15 8.14
C GLU A 13 -6.88 -0.38 8.34
N GLY A 14 -5.85 -0.91 9.01
CA GLY A 14 -5.68 -2.34 9.25
C GLY A 14 -5.32 -3.18 8.01
N ARG A 15 -5.25 -2.58 6.80
CA ARG A 15 -4.91 -3.30 5.56
C ARG A 15 -3.63 -4.15 5.64
N PHE A 16 -2.65 -3.74 6.44
CA PHE A 16 -1.36 -4.42 6.56
C PHE A 16 -1.15 -5.09 7.93
N ASP A 17 -2.20 -5.23 8.75
CA ASP A 17 -2.11 -5.89 10.05
C ASP A 17 -1.69 -7.36 9.88
N GLY A 18 -0.71 -7.79 10.67
CA GLY A 18 -0.14 -9.14 10.58
C GLY A 18 0.74 -9.42 9.36
N ILE A 19 1.01 -8.43 8.50
CA ILE A 19 1.83 -8.61 7.29
C ILE A 19 3.30 -8.24 7.56
N GLU A 20 4.15 -9.26 7.64
CA GLU A 20 5.61 -9.10 7.70
C GLU A 20 6.23 -8.97 6.30
N ARG A 21 7.27 -8.14 6.17
CA ARG A 21 8.00 -7.95 4.91
C ARG A 21 9.50 -8.08 5.18
N PRO A 22 10.25 -8.84 4.37
CA PRO A 22 11.69 -9.00 4.53
C PRO A 22 12.50 -7.79 3.98
N TYR A 23 11.87 -6.61 3.89
CA TYR A 23 12.46 -5.39 3.36
C TYR A 23 11.86 -4.15 4.02
N SER A 24 12.59 -3.04 4.00
CA SER A 24 12.16 -1.81 4.65
C SER A 24 11.35 -0.89 3.72
N ALA A 25 10.62 0.06 4.31
CA ALA A 25 10.00 1.14 3.54
C ALA A 25 11.03 2.06 2.84
N ALA A 26 12.29 2.12 3.33
CA ALA A 26 13.36 2.85 2.65
C ALA A 26 13.78 2.17 1.34
N ASP A 27 13.80 0.83 1.31
CA ASP A 27 14.09 0.05 0.10
C ASP A 27 13.04 0.32 -0.99
N VAL A 28 11.77 0.38 -0.60
CA VAL A 28 10.69 0.73 -1.53
C VAL A 28 10.87 2.14 -2.09
N LYS A 29 11.21 3.14 -1.26
CA LYS A 29 11.49 4.50 -1.73
C LYS A 29 12.67 4.57 -2.70
N ARG A 30 13.71 3.75 -2.49
CA ARG A 30 14.87 3.68 -3.37
C ARG A 30 14.54 3.09 -4.74
N LEU A 31 13.62 2.12 -4.81
CA LEU A 31 13.31 1.38 -6.03
C LEU A 31 12.12 1.95 -6.83
N ARG A 32 11.28 2.80 -6.24
CA ARG A 32 10.04 3.30 -6.89
C ARG A 32 10.24 4.36 -7.98
N GLY A 33 11.48 4.81 -8.23
CA GLY A 33 11.78 5.93 -9.12
C GLY A 33 11.40 7.29 -8.52
N SER A 34 11.63 8.36 -9.30
CA SER A 34 11.45 9.75 -8.84
C SER A 34 10.05 10.33 -9.07
N VAL A 35 9.24 9.71 -9.94
CA VAL A 35 7.92 10.23 -10.33
C VAL A 35 6.82 9.32 -9.82
N GLN A 36 5.78 9.90 -9.21
CA GLN A 36 4.62 9.16 -8.77
C GLN A 36 3.60 8.99 -9.90
N ILE A 37 3.44 7.77 -10.38
CA ILE A 37 2.41 7.39 -11.34
C ILE A 37 1.20 6.84 -10.58
N ARG A 38 0.00 7.35 -10.88
CA ARG A 38 -1.25 6.91 -10.26
C ARG A 38 -1.84 5.72 -11.02
N GLN A 39 -2.30 4.71 -10.28
CA GLN A 39 -2.89 3.49 -10.82
C GLN A 39 -4.36 3.38 -10.37
N SER A 40 -5.18 4.32 -10.84
CA SER A 40 -6.52 4.60 -10.29
C SER A 40 -7.43 3.37 -10.22
N LEU A 41 -7.48 2.56 -11.28
CA LEU A 41 -8.30 1.34 -11.30
C LEU A 41 -7.82 0.28 -10.30
N ALA A 42 -6.50 0.13 -10.14
CA ALA A 42 -5.93 -0.81 -9.19
C ALA A 42 -6.21 -0.38 -7.74
N GLU A 43 -6.13 0.92 -7.44
CA GLU A 43 -6.46 1.46 -6.12
C GLU A 43 -7.94 1.21 -5.77
N MET A 44 -8.85 1.55 -6.70
CA MET A 44 -10.29 1.34 -6.51
C MET A 44 -10.64 -0.13 -6.36
N GLY A 45 -10.07 -0.99 -7.21
CA GLY A 45 -10.31 -2.42 -7.20
C GLY A 45 -9.83 -3.10 -5.92
N ALA A 46 -8.60 -2.80 -5.48
CA ALA A 46 -8.04 -3.36 -4.26
C ALA A 46 -8.84 -2.98 -3.02
N ASN A 47 -9.26 -1.72 -2.91
CA ASN A 47 -10.04 -1.23 -1.76
C ASN A 47 -11.46 -1.79 -1.75
N ARG A 48 -12.13 -1.83 -2.91
CA ARG A 48 -13.47 -2.42 -3.03
C ARG A 48 -13.44 -3.90 -2.70
N LEU A 49 -12.47 -4.64 -3.23
CA LEU A 49 -12.33 -6.07 -2.94
C LEU A 49 -12.06 -6.30 -1.45
N TRP A 50 -11.15 -5.52 -0.86
CA TRP A 50 -10.87 -5.60 0.57
C TRP A 50 -12.11 -5.40 1.42
N LYS A 51 -12.94 -4.41 1.09
CA LYS A 51 -14.22 -4.17 1.75
C LYS A 51 -15.16 -5.38 1.63
N LEU A 52 -15.35 -5.90 0.41
CA LEU A 52 -16.26 -7.01 0.13
C LEU A 52 -15.91 -8.34 0.81
N ILE A 53 -14.66 -8.54 1.24
CA ILE A 53 -14.24 -9.78 1.92
C ILE A 53 -14.23 -9.66 3.45
N HIS A 54 -14.42 -8.45 3.99
CA HIS A 54 -14.54 -8.19 5.44
C HIS A 54 -15.97 -7.84 5.87
N GLU A 55 -16.85 -7.60 4.90
CA GLU A 55 -18.31 -7.47 5.07
C GLU A 55 -19.00 -8.79 4.69
#